data_AF-A0A8B8BQE0-F1
#
_entry.id   AF-A0A8B8BQE0-F1
#
_cell.length_a   1.000
_cell.length_b   1.000
_cell.length_c   1.000
_cell.angle_alpha   90.00
_cell.angle_beta   90.00
_cell.angle_gamma   90.00
#
_symmetry.space_group_name_H-M   'P 1'
#
loop_
_entity.id
_entity.type
_entity.pdbx_description
1 polymer ?
#
loop_
_entity_poly.entity_id
_entity_poly.type
_entity_poly.pdbx_seq_one_letter_code
_entity_poly.pdbx_strand_id
1 'polypeptide(L)'
;MKVFMKTMEIQVVFLCMIYVTTGSVFQRVYECPAANNLTAWKKASIRFNCSEYSEHYTRDVIKRKMLYHCLPSIFLNETIEFCGPNAAIEKGKCPIYNYVFGATAATGRSCTNFTKGCPDPKHSPYHSSSFYKYNACWDINKEFRCFHAEPNCPQREDRRYSTIPIDVKTSSSTKENTNRYKIIPIDAKTSSTEENTNGWIPATAVLICILICLIVIGILFYFLKYMKRHTESEGNVEEQKAFIKKIHRTAINCQYNSFLKALTEAMTPNVLENIKILLETKPENKSKVASLGNPQQLIKYLDRKYHACKNVYFLQGLFLASEAPELYEICLNYAKTRATKCIFFEIQILETDHTKVQYFVNVPNVSLYSESDLEELRSTIVTLLSTNYDDIIVSGVRNGCVIVTFMIRKYLIPHLRALYESKERNLFQKMSKHKVFKVMIREEIVYKKDWQITVNKPNVVAKPAGRRKDLGASDSS
;
A
#
# COMPACT_ATOMS: atom_id res chain seq x y z
N MET A 1 20.98 -27.69 28.61
CA MET A 1 19.81 -28.37 27.98
C MET A 1 18.45 -27.85 28.45
N LYS A 2 18.16 -27.66 29.76
CA LYS A 2 16.88 -27.08 30.24
C LYS A 2 16.66 -25.59 29.88
N VAL A 3 17.72 -24.82 29.66
CA VAL A 3 17.63 -23.41 29.20
C VAL A 3 17.41 -23.31 27.69
N PHE A 4 17.81 -24.34 26.93
CA PHE A 4 17.75 -24.36 25.46
C PHE A 4 16.46 -24.99 24.90
N MET A 5 15.86 -25.96 25.62
CA MET A 5 14.50 -26.44 25.32
C MET A 5 13.44 -25.37 25.59
N LYS A 6 13.69 -24.46 26.55
CA LYS A 6 12.82 -23.31 26.83
C LYS A 6 12.84 -22.28 25.70
N THR A 7 13.98 -22.08 25.02
CA THR A 7 14.09 -21.16 23.88
C THR A 7 13.54 -21.72 22.57
N MET A 8 13.51 -23.04 22.36
CA MET A 8 13.01 -23.64 21.11
C MET A 8 11.48 -23.86 21.09
N GLU A 9 10.83 -24.17 22.23
CA GLU A 9 9.37 -24.05 22.35
C GLU A 9 8.93 -22.59 22.18
N ILE A 10 9.73 -21.64 22.68
CA ILE A 10 9.52 -20.22 22.46
C ILE A 10 9.63 -19.86 20.98
N GLN A 11 10.47 -20.52 20.15
CA GLN A 11 10.67 -20.15 18.74
C GLN A 11 9.64 -20.71 17.74
N VAL A 12 9.09 -21.90 17.97
CA VAL A 12 7.97 -22.42 17.14
C VAL A 12 6.65 -21.75 17.54
N VAL A 13 6.46 -21.46 18.82
CA VAL A 13 5.44 -20.51 19.26
C VAL A 13 5.73 -19.13 18.68
N PHE A 14 6.97 -18.67 18.57
CA PHE A 14 7.31 -17.37 17.95
C PHE A 14 7.04 -17.35 16.45
N LEU A 15 7.13 -18.44 15.69
CA LEU A 15 6.87 -18.41 14.24
C LEU A 15 5.38 -18.51 13.90
N CYS A 16 4.61 -19.32 14.64
CA CYS A 16 3.15 -19.23 14.62
C CYS A 16 2.67 -17.90 15.21
N MET A 17 3.35 -17.37 16.22
CA MET A 17 3.14 -16.03 16.72
C MET A 17 3.63 -14.98 15.74
N ILE A 18 4.65 -15.15 14.90
CA ILE A 18 5.12 -14.09 13.98
C ILE A 18 4.08 -13.86 12.87
N TYR A 19 3.36 -14.92 12.47
CA TYR A 19 2.14 -14.77 11.66
C TYR A 19 0.97 -14.11 12.42
N VAL A 20 1.00 -14.11 13.77
CA VAL A 20 0.03 -13.47 14.68
C VAL A 20 0.54 -12.14 15.30
N THR A 21 1.83 -11.77 15.15
CA THR A 21 2.51 -10.70 15.92
C THR A 21 3.35 -9.77 15.06
N THR A 22 3.54 -10.04 13.76
CA THR A 22 4.18 -9.06 12.84
C THR A 22 3.29 -8.61 11.69
N GLY A 23 2.11 -9.21 11.52
CA GLY A 23 1.00 -8.50 10.90
C GLY A 23 0.36 -7.62 11.95
N SER A 24 0.23 -6.32 11.71
CA SER A 24 -0.94 -5.62 12.24
C SER A 24 -2.16 -6.40 11.72
N VAL A 25 -2.65 -7.36 12.49
CA VAL A 25 -3.87 -8.10 12.16
C VAL A 25 -4.91 -7.01 12.05
N PHE A 26 -5.43 -6.79 10.85
CA PHE A 26 -6.56 -5.90 10.65
C PHE A 26 -7.76 -6.78 10.31
N GLN A 27 -8.89 -6.47 10.91
CA GLN A 27 -10.14 -7.20 10.68
C GLN A 27 -11.16 -6.24 10.10
N ARG A 28 -11.79 -6.67 9.00
CA ARG A 28 -13.00 -6.02 8.48
C ARG A 28 -14.14 -6.29 9.45
N VAL A 29 -14.76 -5.23 9.96
CA VAL A 29 -15.94 -5.33 10.83
C VAL A 29 -17.13 -4.68 10.19
N TYR A 30 -18.32 -5.15 10.56
CA TYR A 30 -19.56 -4.52 10.11
C TYR A 30 -19.75 -3.15 10.79
N GLU A 31 -19.45 -3.04 12.08
CA GLU A 31 -19.55 -1.78 12.83
C GLU A 31 -18.43 -1.72 13.88
N CYS A 32 -17.97 -0.51 14.18
CA CYS A 32 -17.05 -0.28 15.29
C CYS A 32 -17.82 -0.20 16.62
N PRO A 33 -17.12 -0.29 17.78
CA PRO A 33 -17.75 0.03 19.06
C PRO A 33 -18.38 1.43 19.03
N ALA A 34 -19.54 1.57 19.68
CA ALA A 34 -20.33 2.81 19.65
C ALA A 34 -19.50 4.05 20.00
N ALA A 35 -19.75 5.15 19.27
CA ALA A 35 -19.13 6.44 19.55
C ALA A 35 -19.42 6.89 20.99
N ASN A 36 -18.48 7.64 21.58
CA ASN A 36 -18.51 8.10 22.98
C ASN A 36 -18.63 6.99 24.05
N ASN A 37 -18.55 5.71 23.68
CA ASN A 37 -18.59 4.60 24.64
C ASN A 37 -17.17 4.08 24.92
N LEU A 38 -16.46 4.79 25.81
CA LEU A 38 -15.08 4.45 26.16
C LEU A 38 -14.93 3.01 26.67
N THR A 39 -15.91 2.51 27.42
CA THR A 39 -15.92 1.14 27.95
C THR A 39 -15.94 0.10 26.83
N ALA A 40 -16.73 0.31 25.78
CA ALA A 40 -16.77 -0.57 24.61
C ALA A 40 -15.46 -0.56 23.83
N TRP A 41 -14.84 0.61 23.67
CA TRP A 41 -13.53 0.76 23.03
C TRP A 41 -12.41 0.08 23.84
N LYS A 42 -12.41 0.22 25.18
CA LYS A 42 -11.50 -0.52 26.07
C LYS A 42 -11.67 -2.02 25.92
N LYS A 43 -12.92 -2.52 25.96
CA LYS A 43 -13.22 -3.95 25.78
C LYS A 43 -12.75 -4.47 24.42
N ALA A 44 -12.95 -3.70 23.36
CA ALA A 44 -12.47 -4.04 22.03
C ALA A 44 -10.94 -4.05 21.95
N SER A 45 -10.26 -3.09 22.58
CA SER A 45 -8.79 -3.05 22.61
C SER A 45 -8.18 -4.29 23.28
N ILE A 46 -8.79 -4.76 24.37
CA ILE A 46 -8.38 -5.98 25.08
C ILE A 46 -8.68 -7.20 24.22
N ARG A 47 -9.88 -7.29 23.60
CA ARG A 47 -10.25 -8.37 22.69
C ARG A 47 -9.27 -8.52 21.53
N PHE A 48 -8.78 -7.39 21.01
CA PHE A 48 -7.87 -7.33 19.87
C PHE A 48 -6.39 -7.37 20.26
N ASN A 49 -6.09 -7.58 21.56
CA ASN A 49 -4.74 -7.63 22.13
C ASN A 49 -3.87 -6.40 21.81
N CYS A 50 -4.49 -5.22 21.69
CA CYS A 50 -3.76 -3.96 21.56
C CYS A 50 -3.31 -3.45 22.93
N SER A 51 -2.43 -2.45 22.96
CA SER A 51 -2.10 -1.77 24.21
C SER A 51 -3.34 -1.17 24.86
N GLU A 52 -3.50 -1.42 26.16
CA GLU A 52 -4.67 -0.97 26.92
C GLU A 52 -4.93 0.52 26.73
N TYR A 53 -6.14 0.84 26.28
CA TYR A 53 -6.61 2.19 26.03
C TYR A 53 -6.61 3.04 27.31
N SER A 54 -5.91 4.18 27.28
CA SER A 54 -5.97 5.22 28.32
C SER A 54 -6.19 6.59 27.71
N GLU A 55 -7.04 7.41 28.31
CA GLU A 55 -7.26 8.80 27.88
C GLU A 55 -6.05 9.69 28.16
N HIS A 56 -5.21 9.30 29.13
CA HIS A 56 -4.07 10.09 29.61
C HIS A 56 -2.74 9.42 29.28
N TYR A 57 -2.49 9.18 27.99
CA TYR A 57 -1.16 8.73 27.58
C TYR A 57 -0.14 9.85 27.70
N THR A 58 1.01 9.54 28.34
CA THR A 58 2.19 10.40 28.23
C THR A 58 2.72 10.36 26.80
N ARG A 59 3.44 11.41 26.39
CA ARG A 59 4.00 11.55 25.03
C ARG A 59 4.89 10.35 24.63
N ASP A 60 5.55 9.73 25.60
CA ASP A 60 6.42 8.56 25.38
C ASP A 60 5.62 7.26 25.14
N VAL A 61 4.44 7.15 25.77
CA VAL A 61 3.53 6.02 25.55
C VAL A 61 2.89 6.09 24.16
N ILE A 62 2.56 7.30 23.69
CA ILE A 62 1.99 7.56 22.35
C ILE A 62 2.93 7.10 21.23
N LYS A 63 4.25 7.24 21.40
CA LYS A 63 5.24 6.90 20.36
C LYS A 63 5.57 5.41 20.24
N ARG A 64 5.36 4.62 21.29
CA ARG A 64 5.85 3.23 21.35
C ARG A 64 4.75 2.17 21.41
N LYS A 65 3.51 2.54 21.69
CA LYS A 65 2.40 1.58 21.84
C LYS A 65 1.54 1.50 20.58
N MET A 66 1.16 0.27 20.23
CA MET A 66 0.15 -0.03 19.22
C MET A 66 -1.22 0.06 19.89
N LEU A 67 -1.95 1.14 19.59
CA LEU A 67 -3.27 1.40 20.14
C LEU A 67 -4.34 0.76 19.27
N TYR A 68 -5.47 0.43 19.87
CA TYR A 68 -6.64 -0.04 19.13
C TYR A 68 -7.26 1.10 18.33
N HIS A 69 -7.55 0.82 17.06
CA HIS A 69 -8.27 1.68 16.16
C HIS A 69 -9.41 0.89 15.51
N CYS A 70 -10.54 1.56 15.28
CA CYS A 70 -11.56 1.08 14.37
C CYS A 70 -11.99 2.24 13.49
N LEU A 71 -11.58 2.22 12.21
CA LEU A 71 -11.70 3.37 11.30
C LEU A 71 -12.38 2.97 9.99
N PRO A 72 -13.13 3.88 9.36
CA PRO A 72 -13.51 3.73 7.96
C PRO A 72 -12.30 3.53 7.05
N SER A 73 -12.44 2.71 6.01
CA SER A 73 -11.42 2.62 4.97
C SER A 73 -11.34 3.91 4.16
N ILE A 74 -10.25 4.11 3.40
CA ILE A 74 -10.13 5.22 2.46
C ILE A 74 -11.29 5.28 1.43
N PHE A 75 -11.89 4.13 1.11
CA PHE A 75 -13.00 4.01 0.17
C PHE A 75 -14.39 4.13 0.82
N LEU A 76 -14.47 4.28 2.15
CA LEU A 76 -15.71 4.43 2.93
C LEU A 76 -16.76 3.33 2.69
N ASN A 77 -16.35 2.16 2.20
CA ASN A 77 -17.22 1.00 1.94
C ASN A 77 -17.12 -0.06 3.05
N GLU A 78 -16.18 0.09 3.97
CA GLU A 78 -15.90 -0.85 5.05
C GLU A 78 -15.28 -0.13 6.26
N THR A 79 -15.30 -0.81 7.39
CA THR A 79 -14.68 -0.37 8.64
C THR A 79 -13.65 -1.41 9.06
N ILE A 80 -12.49 -0.93 9.51
CA ILE A 80 -11.30 -1.76 9.77
C ILE A 80 -10.89 -1.60 11.23
N GLU A 81 -10.90 -2.70 11.98
CA GLU A 81 -10.28 -2.81 13.30
C GLU A 81 -8.80 -3.20 13.16
N PHE A 82 -7.89 -2.51 13.84
CA PHE A 82 -6.47 -2.85 13.85
C PHE A 82 -5.75 -2.29 15.07
N CYS A 83 -4.60 -2.88 15.43
CA CYS A 83 -3.65 -2.26 16.35
C CYS A 83 -2.61 -1.46 15.54
N GLY A 84 -2.48 -0.16 15.82
CA GLY A 84 -1.57 0.72 15.08
C GLY A 84 -1.01 1.85 15.93
N PRO A 85 0.09 2.49 15.49
CA PRO A 85 0.66 3.62 16.20
C PRO A 85 -0.35 4.77 16.22
N ASN A 86 -0.29 5.58 17.28
CA ASN A 86 -1.18 6.72 17.40
C ASN A 86 -0.77 7.83 16.43
N ALA A 87 -1.57 8.05 15.40
CA ALA A 87 -1.33 9.10 14.41
C ALA A 87 -1.84 10.47 14.89
N ALA A 88 -1.15 11.52 14.47
CA ALA A 88 -1.60 12.90 14.61
C ALA A 88 -2.50 13.26 13.41
N ILE A 89 -3.71 13.77 13.70
CA ILE A 89 -4.73 14.12 12.72
C ILE A 89 -4.99 15.62 12.81
N GLU A 90 -4.92 16.30 11.67
CA GLU A 90 -5.14 17.74 11.57
C GLU A 90 -6.60 18.11 11.84
N LYS A 91 -6.83 19.33 12.34
CA LYS A 91 -8.17 19.95 12.43
C LYS A 91 -8.89 19.88 11.08
N GLY A 92 -10.21 19.64 11.10
CA GLY A 92 -11.02 19.57 9.88
C GLY A 92 -10.87 18.27 9.09
N LYS A 93 -10.21 17.25 9.65
CA LYS A 93 -10.09 15.91 9.05
C LYS A 93 -10.63 14.83 9.98
N CYS A 94 -11.25 13.81 9.41
CA CYS A 94 -11.61 12.54 10.04
C CYS A 94 -10.48 11.51 9.85
N PRO A 95 -10.18 10.66 10.83
CA PRO A 95 -9.19 9.61 10.65
C PRO A 95 -9.78 8.46 9.83
N ILE A 96 -9.00 7.95 8.90
CA ILE A 96 -9.32 6.82 8.02
C ILE A 96 -8.15 5.84 7.97
N TYR A 97 -8.45 4.58 7.69
CA TYR A 97 -7.45 3.56 7.42
C TYR A 97 -7.14 3.47 5.92
N ASN A 98 -5.90 3.79 5.55
CA ASN A 98 -5.48 3.87 4.15
C ASN A 98 -4.54 2.72 3.78
N TYR A 99 -5.13 1.57 3.48
CA TYR A 99 -4.36 0.39 3.09
C TYR A 99 -3.79 0.45 1.65
N VAL A 100 -4.20 1.42 0.82
CA VAL A 100 -3.72 1.57 -0.57
C VAL A 100 -2.21 1.84 -0.62
N PHE A 101 -1.68 2.53 0.39
CA PHE A 101 -0.24 2.83 0.53
C PHE A 101 0.46 1.94 1.56
N GLY A 102 -0.17 0.84 1.98
CA GLY A 102 0.36 -0.01 3.05
C GLY A 102 0.50 0.72 4.38
N ALA A 103 -0.35 1.73 4.65
CA ALA A 103 -0.26 2.49 5.87
C ALA A 103 -0.49 1.59 7.09
N THR A 104 0.46 1.59 8.01
CA THR A 104 0.35 0.91 9.31
C THR A 104 -0.36 1.76 10.35
N ALA A 105 -0.68 3.02 10.02
CA ALA A 105 -1.24 4.03 10.90
C ALA A 105 -2.48 4.70 10.29
N ALA A 106 -3.28 5.34 11.14
CA ALA A 106 -4.39 6.18 10.69
C ALA A 106 -3.88 7.40 9.88
N THR A 107 -4.65 7.81 8.88
CA THR A 107 -4.43 9.02 8.08
C THR A 107 -5.67 9.91 8.15
N GLY A 108 -5.63 11.15 7.64
CA GLY A 108 -6.77 12.07 7.70
C GLY A 108 -7.45 12.31 6.35
N ARG A 109 -8.78 12.29 6.31
CA ARG A 109 -9.63 12.73 5.19
C ARG A 109 -10.40 13.99 5.57
N SER A 110 -10.46 14.98 4.68
CA SER A 110 -11.18 16.24 4.92
C SER A 110 -12.66 15.99 5.25
N CYS A 111 -13.16 16.65 6.29
CA CYS A 111 -14.58 16.68 6.67
C CYS A 111 -15.15 18.11 6.72
N THR A 112 -14.48 19.06 6.06
CA THR A 112 -14.89 20.47 6.00
C THR A 112 -16.28 20.68 5.40
N ASN A 113 -16.76 19.72 4.61
CA ASN A 113 -18.11 19.75 4.02
C ASN A 113 -19.19 19.16 4.93
N PHE A 114 -18.86 18.66 6.13
CA PHE A 114 -19.87 18.14 7.04
C PHE A 114 -20.73 19.28 7.56
N THR A 115 -22.03 19.04 7.66
CA THR A 115 -22.98 19.99 8.24
C THR A 115 -22.72 20.23 9.74
N LYS A 116 -22.28 19.18 10.45
CA LYS A 116 -21.91 19.21 11.87
C LYS A 116 -21.00 18.03 12.23
N GLY A 117 -20.25 18.17 13.33
CA GLY A 117 -19.50 17.07 13.94
C GLY A 117 -18.14 16.75 13.34
N CYS A 118 -17.65 17.54 12.37
CA CYS A 118 -16.26 17.47 11.94
C CYS A 118 -15.34 17.91 13.12
N PRO A 119 -14.20 17.21 13.37
CA PRO A 119 -13.37 17.47 14.53
C PRO A 119 -12.79 18.89 14.54
N ASP A 120 -13.15 19.65 15.58
CA ASP A 120 -12.57 20.96 15.91
C ASP A 120 -11.98 20.95 17.34
N PRO A 121 -10.88 20.23 17.57
CA PRO A 121 -10.23 20.18 18.87
C PRO A 121 -9.55 21.52 19.18
N LYS A 122 -9.65 21.98 20.43
CA LYS A 122 -8.95 23.18 20.94
C LYS A 122 -7.44 23.14 20.73
N HIS A 123 -6.86 21.93 20.67
CA HIS A 123 -5.45 21.68 20.37
C HIS A 123 -5.35 20.76 19.13
N SER A 124 -4.80 21.29 18.04
CA SER A 124 -4.52 20.55 16.79
C SER A 124 -3.01 20.34 16.65
N PRO A 125 -2.54 19.17 16.18
CA PRO A 125 -3.33 18.01 15.77
C PRO A 125 -3.90 17.21 16.95
N TYR A 126 -5.04 16.55 16.75
CA TYR A 126 -5.57 15.58 17.70
C TYR A 126 -5.09 14.17 17.39
N HIS A 127 -5.32 13.24 18.31
CA HIS A 127 -4.81 11.87 18.18
C HIS A 127 -5.87 10.94 17.60
N SER A 128 -5.48 10.07 16.67
CA SER A 128 -6.36 9.03 16.09
C SER A 128 -7.02 8.13 17.14
N SER A 129 -6.39 7.89 18.29
CA SER A 129 -7.01 7.15 19.40
C SER A 129 -8.16 7.89 20.09
N SER A 130 -8.32 9.19 19.87
CA SER A 130 -9.46 9.96 20.36
C SER A 130 -10.64 9.99 19.37
N PHE A 131 -10.55 9.21 18.29
CA PHE A 131 -11.55 9.16 17.22
C PHE A 131 -12.98 8.88 17.68
N TYR A 132 -13.17 7.99 18.67
CA TYR A 132 -14.49 7.62 19.20
C TYR A 132 -15.31 8.82 19.71
N LYS A 133 -14.69 9.98 19.95
CA LYS A 133 -15.36 11.23 20.35
C LYS A 133 -16.11 11.92 19.21
N TYR A 134 -15.84 11.54 17.96
CA TYR A 134 -16.32 12.23 16.76
C TYR A 134 -17.26 11.34 15.93
N ASN A 135 -18.52 11.24 16.37
CA ASN A 135 -19.51 10.34 15.76
C ASN A 135 -19.67 10.55 14.23
N ALA A 136 -19.63 11.80 13.78
CA ALA A 136 -19.76 12.14 12.35
C ALA A 136 -18.64 11.57 11.47
N CYS A 137 -17.46 11.33 12.04
CA CYS A 137 -16.32 10.75 11.34
C CYS A 137 -16.32 9.21 11.32
N TRP A 138 -17.29 8.59 11.99
CA TRP A 138 -17.43 7.14 12.09
C TRP A 138 -18.61 6.63 11.26
N ASP A 139 -19.70 7.38 11.25
CA ASP A 139 -20.95 6.97 10.62
C ASP A 139 -20.88 7.11 9.10
N ILE A 140 -20.70 5.99 8.41
CA ILE A 140 -20.54 5.92 6.95
C ILE A 140 -21.68 5.14 6.29
N ASN A 141 -22.15 5.65 5.17
CA ASN A 141 -22.98 4.91 4.24
C ASN A 141 -22.06 4.08 3.32
N LYS A 142 -21.96 2.78 3.57
CA LYS A 142 -21.04 1.88 2.85
C LYS A 142 -21.39 1.68 1.38
N GLU A 143 -22.67 1.78 1.04
CA GLU A 143 -23.17 1.63 -0.34
C GLU A 143 -22.80 2.86 -1.17
N PHE A 144 -23.05 4.06 -0.62
CA PHE A 144 -22.79 5.33 -1.29
C PHE A 144 -21.39 5.91 -1.00
N ARG A 145 -20.59 5.22 -0.18
CA ARG A 145 -19.18 5.55 0.13
C ARG A 145 -18.99 6.99 0.62
N CYS A 146 -19.86 7.42 1.51
CA CYS A 146 -19.87 8.76 2.08
C CYS A 146 -20.08 8.71 3.60
N PHE A 147 -19.72 9.78 4.31
CA PHE A 147 -20.12 9.93 5.71
C PHE A 147 -21.56 10.43 5.78
N HIS A 148 -22.37 9.91 6.70
CA HIS A 148 -23.77 10.36 6.86
C HIS A 148 -23.89 11.85 7.21
N ALA A 149 -22.83 12.46 7.74
CA ALA A 149 -22.75 13.89 8.02
C ALA A 149 -22.49 14.77 6.78
N GLU A 150 -22.13 14.18 5.64
CA GLU A 150 -22.00 14.89 4.37
C GLU A 150 -23.40 15.24 3.81
N PRO A 151 -23.60 16.46 3.28
CA PRO A 151 -24.92 16.94 2.86
C PRO A 151 -25.55 16.14 1.72
N ASN A 152 -24.73 15.51 0.88
CA ASN A 152 -25.18 14.72 -0.27
C ASN A 152 -25.21 13.21 0.00
N CYS A 153 -24.92 12.78 1.23
CA CYS A 153 -24.94 11.37 1.57
C CYS A 153 -26.37 10.93 1.85
N PRO A 154 -26.91 9.90 1.13
CA PRO A 154 -28.25 9.40 1.39
C PRO A 154 -28.39 9.03 2.86
N GLN A 155 -29.40 9.64 3.49
CA GLN A 155 -29.71 9.36 4.88
C GLN A 155 -30.14 7.90 5.00
N ARG A 156 -29.80 7.28 6.14
CA ARG A 156 -30.31 5.96 6.46
C ARG A 156 -31.83 6.05 6.40
N GLU A 157 -32.48 5.33 5.49
CA GLU A 157 -33.90 5.08 5.62
C GLU A 157 -34.08 4.34 6.93
N ASP A 158 -34.38 5.08 8.00
CA ASP A 158 -34.69 4.51 9.30
C ASP A 158 -36.00 3.73 9.16
N ARG A 159 -35.90 2.50 8.64
CA ARG A 159 -36.99 1.52 8.56
C ARG A 159 -37.56 1.14 9.94
N ARG A 160 -37.11 1.77 11.03
CA ARG A 160 -37.66 1.60 12.40
C ARG A 160 -38.55 2.75 12.86
N TYR A 161 -38.69 3.83 12.10
CA TYR A 161 -39.68 4.88 12.39
C TYR A 161 -40.41 5.27 11.09
N SER A 162 -41.05 4.29 10.45
CA SER A 162 -42.16 4.63 9.58
C SER A 162 -43.31 5.08 10.47
N THR A 163 -43.45 6.39 10.52
CA THR A 163 -44.51 7.23 11.05
C THR A 163 -45.83 6.47 11.13
N ILE A 164 -46.30 6.18 12.35
CA ILE A 164 -47.72 5.95 12.59
C ILE A 164 -48.43 7.23 12.13
N PRO A 165 -49.36 7.18 11.16
CA PRO A 165 -50.15 8.35 10.80
C PRO A 165 -51.01 8.71 12.01
N ILE A 166 -50.76 9.90 12.56
CA ILE A 166 -51.72 10.57 13.42
C ILE A 166 -52.82 11.04 12.49
N ASP A 167 -54.01 10.42 12.57
CA ASP A 167 -55.23 11.22 12.54
C ASP A 167 -56.52 10.49 13.02
N VAL A 168 -57.27 11.25 13.81
CA VAL A 168 -58.73 11.24 14.02
C VAL A 168 -59.39 10.30 15.06
N LYS A 169 -59.65 10.91 16.22
CA LYS A 169 -60.86 10.85 17.09
C LYS A 169 -62.06 10.03 16.57
N THR A 170 -62.61 9.12 17.41
CA THR A 170 -63.96 9.24 18.06
C THR A 170 -64.46 7.90 18.65
N SER A 171 -64.74 7.94 19.96
CA SER A 171 -65.69 7.18 20.81
C SER A 171 -65.76 5.63 20.86
N SER A 172 -65.61 5.16 22.11
CA SER A 172 -66.36 4.11 22.83
C SER A 172 -66.97 2.93 22.06
N SER A 173 -66.51 1.73 22.41
CA SER A 173 -67.39 0.65 22.91
C SER A 173 -66.55 -0.57 23.25
N THR A 174 -66.62 -0.97 24.51
CA THR A 174 -66.39 -2.31 25.03
C THR A 174 -66.89 -3.38 24.06
N LYS A 175 -66.06 -4.41 23.82
CA LYS A 175 -66.48 -5.82 23.73
C LYS A 175 -65.27 -6.74 23.64
N GLU A 176 -65.19 -7.63 24.62
CA GLU A 176 -64.51 -8.92 24.55
C GLU A 176 -64.73 -9.59 23.19
N ASN A 177 -63.67 -10.14 22.61
CA ASN A 177 -63.83 -11.41 21.90
C ASN A 177 -62.51 -12.20 21.82
N THR A 178 -62.59 -13.35 22.45
CA THR A 178 -61.75 -14.54 22.33
C THR A 178 -61.66 -15.01 20.88
N ASN A 179 -60.45 -15.26 20.38
CA ASN A 179 -60.19 -16.17 19.26
C ASN A 179 -58.77 -16.74 19.44
N ARG A 180 -58.60 -17.94 19.99
CA ARG A 180 -58.83 -19.25 19.35
C ARG A 180 -57.91 -19.43 18.13
N TYR A 181 -56.64 -19.74 18.42
CA TYR A 181 -55.70 -20.22 17.41
C TYR A 181 -56.13 -21.62 16.96
N LYS A 182 -56.44 -21.71 15.67
CA LYS A 182 -56.90 -22.88 14.96
C LYS A 182 -55.70 -23.80 14.70
N ILE A 183 -55.62 -24.90 15.43
CA ILE A 183 -54.72 -26.01 15.17
C ILE A 183 -55.20 -26.67 13.87
N ILE A 184 -54.33 -26.72 12.86
CA ILE A 184 -54.55 -27.50 11.64
C ILE A 184 -54.10 -28.94 11.93
N PRO A 185 -54.94 -29.95 11.72
CA PRO A 185 -54.54 -31.35 11.83
C PRO A 185 -53.76 -31.75 10.57
N ILE A 186 -52.56 -32.27 10.75
CA ILE A 186 -51.84 -32.96 9.68
C ILE A 186 -52.10 -34.44 9.89
N ASP A 187 -53.01 -34.96 9.08
CA ASP A 187 -53.29 -36.38 8.99
C ASP A 187 -52.05 -37.15 8.55
N ALA A 188 -51.86 -38.25 9.28
CA ALA A 188 -50.91 -39.29 9.00
C ALA A 188 -51.15 -39.90 7.61
N LYS A 189 -50.07 -40.05 6.84
CA LYS A 189 -49.96 -41.20 5.93
C LYS A 189 -48.56 -41.79 6.00
N THR A 190 -48.48 -42.81 6.82
CA THR A 190 -47.46 -43.85 6.82
C THR A 190 -47.42 -44.50 5.43
N SER A 191 -46.27 -44.45 4.76
CA SER A 191 -45.83 -45.53 3.88
C SER A 191 -44.37 -45.78 4.17
N SER A 192 -44.15 -46.81 4.97
CA SER A 192 -42.89 -47.48 5.21
C SER A 192 -42.26 -47.93 3.90
N THR A 193 -41.05 -47.44 3.62
CA THR A 193 -40.05 -48.22 2.89
C THR A 193 -38.77 -48.14 3.70
N GLU A 194 -38.52 -49.20 4.47
CA GLU A 194 -37.25 -49.44 5.14
C GLU A 194 -36.16 -49.60 4.07
N GLU A 195 -35.26 -48.62 3.96
CA GLU A 195 -33.92 -48.86 3.42
C GLU A 195 -32.90 -48.72 4.55
N ASN A 196 -32.42 -49.90 4.99
CA ASN A 196 -31.28 -50.04 5.88
C ASN A 196 -30.01 -49.49 5.22
N THR A 197 -29.71 -48.21 5.43
CA THR A 197 -28.41 -47.62 5.09
C THR A 197 -27.55 -47.46 6.33
N ASN A 198 -26.76 -48.52 6.59
CA ASN A 198 -25.49 -48.57 7.30
C ASN A 198 -25.01 -47.29 8.02
N GLY A 199 -25.29 -47.20 9.33
CA GLY A 199 -24.79 -46.18 10.26
C GLY A 199 -23.28 -46.18 10.53
N TRP A 200 -22.45 -46.73 9.64
CA TRP A 200 -20.98 -46.77 9.76
C TRP A 200 -20.26 -45.64 9.01
N ILE A 201 -20.96 -44.90 8.13
CA ILE A 201 -20.39 -43.83 7.30
C ILE A 201 -19.82 -42.64 8.10
N PRO A 202 -20.43 -42.14 9.20
CA PRO A 202 -19.84 -41.02 9.92
C PRO A 202 -18.59 -41.43 10.72
N ALA A 203 -18.53 -42.67 11.21
CA ALA A 203 -17.38 -43.16 11.97
C ALA A 203 -16.14 -43.35 11.09
N THR A 204 -16.31 -43.87 9.87
CA THR A 204 -15.19 -44.04 8.92
C THR A 204 -14.64 -42.71 8.43
N ALA A 205 -15.49 -41.70 8.19
CA ALA A 205 -15.06 -40.36 7.80
C ALA A 205 -14.20 -39.68 8.90
N VAL A 206 -14.61 -39.79 10.17
CA VAL A 206 -13.84 -39.25 11.31
C VAL A 206 -12.48 -39.93 11.44
N LEU A 207 -12.42 -41.25 11.24
CA LEU A 207 -11.18 -42.03 11.34
C LEU A 207 -10.20 -41.67 10.22
N ILE A 208 -10.70 -41.45 9.00
CA ILE A 208 -9.91 -40.96 7.86
C ILE A 208 -9.36 -39.55 8.15
N CYS A 209 -10.18 -38.64 8.68
CA CYS A 209 -9.73 -37.31 9.08
C CYS A 209 -8.60 -37.36 10.12
N ILE A 210 -8.72 -38.20 11.15
CA ILE A 210 -7.67 -38.36 12.17
C ILE A 210 -6.37 -38.88 11.55
N LEU A 211 -6.46 -39.88 10.65
CA LEU A 211 -5.30 -40.42 9.93
C LEU A 211 -4.60 -39.34 9.08
N ILE A 212 -5.35 -38.53 8.36
CA ILE A 212 -4.79 -37.41 7.57
C ILE A 212 -4.12 -36.39 8.50
N CYS A 213 -4.74 -36.03 9.62
CA CYS A 213 -4.14 -35.12 10.60
C CYS A 213 -2.83 -35.68 11.17
N LEU A 214 -2.78 -36.97 11.49
CA LEU A 214 -1.55 -37.62 11.98
C LEU A 214 -0.44 -37.67 10.93
N ILE A 215 -0.77 -37.88 9.65
CA ILE A 215 0.19 -37.81 8.55
C ILE A 215 0.75 -36.39 8.41
N VAL A 216 -0.11 -35.36 8.43
CA VAL A 216 0.32 -33.95 8.34
C VAL A 216 1.20 -33.57 9.53
N ILE A 217 0.84 -33.99 10.75
CA ILE A 217 1.64 -33.80 11.96
C ILE A 217 2.98 -34.54 11.83
N GLY A 218 2.99 -35.77 11.32
CA GLY A 218 4.21 -36.54 11.08
C GLY A 218 5.14 -35.89 10.06
N ILE A 219 4.61 -35.36 8.96
CA ILE A 219 5.36 -34.59 7.96
C ILE A 219 5.93 -33.32 8.60
N LEU A 220 5.13 -32.58 9.38
CA LEU A 220 5.59 -31.41 10.14
C LEU A 220 6.72 -31.77 11.09
N PHE A 221 6.58 -32.84 11.90
CA PHE A 221 7.63 -33.32 12.79
C PHE A 221 8.89 -33.76 12.05
N TYR A 222 8.74 -34.42 10.90
CA TYR A 222 9.84 -34.80 10.04
C TYR A 222 10.58 -33.57 9.51
N PHE A 223 9.87 -32.57 8.99
CA PHE A 223 10.44 -31.29 8.54
C PHE A 223 11.11 -30.52 9.69
N LEU A 224 10.50 -30.49 10.88
CA LEU A 224 11.06 -29.85 12.06
C LEU A 224 12.36 -30.56 12.51
N LYS A 225 12.38 -31.90 12.47
CA LYS A 225 13.57 -32.70 12.80
C LYS A 225 14.66 -32.56 11.75
N TYR A 226 14.29 -32.47 10.47
CA TYR A 226 15.19 -32.22 9.36
C TYR A 226 15.83 -30.83 9.46
N MET A 227 15.04 -29.79 9.71
CA MET A 227 15.51 -28.41 9.93
C MET A 227 16.42 -28.31 11.17
N LYS A 228 16.08 -28.98 12.27
CA LYS A 228 16.87 -28.95 13.51
C LYS A 228 18.31 -29.47 13.31
N ARG A 229 18.51 -30.49 12.48
CA ARG A 229 19.85 -31.04 12.21
C ARG A 229 20.76 -30.08 11.42
N HIS A 230 20.21 -29.08 10.73
CA HIS A 230 20.99 -28.14 9.94
C HIS A 230 21.38 -26.86 10.72
N THR A 231 20.76 -26.56 11.86
CA THR A 231 20.98 -25.29 12.60
C THR A 231 22.25 -25.20 13.44
N GLU A 232 23.02 -26.28 13.62
CA GLU A 232 24.27 -26.25 14.40
C GLU A 232 25.55 -26.00 13.55
N SER A 233 25.40 -25.80 12.24
CA SER A 233 26.49 -25.35 11.36
C SER A 233 26.25 -23.90 10.96
N GLU A 234 27.12 -22.98 11.39
CA GLU A 234 27.08 -21.54 11.03
C GLU A 234 27.12 -21.28 9.51
N GLY A 235 27.41 -22.29 8.69
CA GLY A 235 27.26 -22.22 7.22
C GLY A 235 25.80 -22.13 6.72
N ASN A 236 24.78 -22.43 7.55
CA ASN A 236 23.40 -22.64 7.10
C ASN A 236 22.55 -21.36 6.95
N VAL A 237 22.90 -20.24 7.59
CA VAL A 237 22.09 -19.00 7.48
C VAL A 237 22.12 -18.44 6.05
N GLU A 238 23.25 -18.53 5.36
CA GLU A 238 23.35 -18.11 3.95
C GLU A 238 22.66 -19.11 3.00
N GLU A 239 22.71 -20.42 3.29
CA GLU A 239 21.95 -21.42 2.53
C GLU A 239 20.44 -21.20 2.65
N GLN A 240 19.94 -20.89 3.85
CA GLN A 240 18.53 -20.59 4.09
C GLN A 240 18.08 -19.30 3.37
N LYS A 241 18.89 -18.23 3.42
CA LYS A 241 18.62 -17.01 2.64
C LYS A 241 18.63 -17.28 1.14
N ALA A 242 19.59 -18.07 0.65
CA ALA A 242 19.66 -18.47 -0.75
C ALA A 242 18.42 -19.28 -1.17
N PHE A 243 17.94 -20.17 -0.30
CA PHE A 243 16.74 -20.97 -0.52
C PHE A 243 15.46 -20.12 -0.55
N ILE A 244 15.27 -19.20 0.40
CA ILE A 244 14.13 -18.27 0.40
C ILE A 244 14.15 -17.39 -0.86
N LYS A 245 15.33 -16.90 -1.24
CA LYS A 245 15.53 -16.13 -2.48
C LYS A 245 15.20 -16.95 -3.73
N LYS A 246 15.53 -18.26 -3.73
CA LYS A 246 15.18 -19.19 -4.80
C LYS A 246 13.66 -19.40 -4.89
N ILE A 247 12.98 -19.67 -3.77
CA ILE A 247 11.51 -19.82 -3.73
C ILE A 247 10.83 -18.54 -4.22
N HIS A 248 11.24 -17.38 -3.70
CA HIS A 248 10.70 -16.09 -4.10
C HIS A 248 10.88 -15.84 -5.61
N ARG A 249 12.05 -16.15 -6.18
CA ARG A 249 12.30 -16.07 -7.62
C ARG A 249 11.40 -17.03 -8.41
N THR A 250 11.21 -18.26 -7.94
CA THR A 250 10.31 -19.23 -8.57
C THR A 250 8.86 -18.76 -8.56
N ALA A 251 8.40 -18.19 -7.45
CA ALA A 251 7.04 -17.64 -7.33
C ALA A 251 6.82 -16.46 -8.29
N ILE A 252 7.78 -15.53 -8.38
CA ILE A 252 7.75 -14.42 -9.36
C ILE A 252 7.70 -14.96 -10.80
N ASN A 253 8.52 -15.96 -11.11
CA ASN A 253 8.54 -16.57 -12.44
C ASN A 253 7.20 -17.25 -12.77
N CYS A 254 6.56 -17.90 -11.79
CA CYS A 254 5.26 -18.54 -11.96
C CYS A 254 4.16 -17.51 -12.27
N GLN A 255 4.08 -16.44 -11.48
CA GLN A 255 3.14 -15.34 -11.74
C GLN A 255 3.38 -14.69 -13.10
N TYR A 256 4.65 -14.50 -13.46
CA TYR A 256 5.02 -13.94 -14.76
C TYR A 256 4.61 -14.85 -15.93
N ASN A 257 4.83 -16.16 -15.83
CA ASN A 257 4.41 -17.11 -16.84
C ASN A 257 2.89 -17.15 -17.00
N SER A 258 2.15 -17.04 -15.88
CA SER A 258 0.68 -16.93 -15.91
C SER A 258 0.24 -15.66 -16.65
N PHE A 259 0.90 -14.53 -16.39
CA PHE A 259 0.66 -13.27 -17.10
C PHE A 259 0.91 -13.38 -18.61
N LEU A 260 2.05 -13.94 -19.03
CA LEU A 260 2.34 -14.11 -20.46
C LEU A 260 1.35 -15.06 -21.14
N LYS A 261 0.93 -16.10 -20.43
CA LYS A 261 -0.09 -17.04 -20.91
C LYS A 261 -1.41 -16.30 -21.15
N ALA A 262 -1.89 -15.52 -20.16
CA ALA A 262 -3.12 -14.74 -20.29
C ALA A 262 -3.05 -13.76 -21.47
N LEU A 263 -1.93 -13.06 -21.65
CA LEU A 263 -1.74 -12.18 -22.82
C LEU A 263 -1.79 -12.94 -24.15
N THR A 264 -1.19 -14.13 -24.20
CA THR A 264 -1.17 -14.96 -25.41
C THR A 264 -2.57 -15.46 -25.76
N GLU A 265 -3.35 -15.87 -24.75
CA GLU A 265 -4.71 -16.41 -24.92
C GLU A 265 -5.74 -15.33 -25.33
N ALA A 266 -5.61 -14.11 -24.80
CA ALA A 266 -6.51 -13.00 -25.11
C ALA A 266 -6.18 -12.28 -26.44
N MET A 267 -5.04 -12.57 -27.06
CA MET A 267 -4.60 -11.86 -28.27
C MET A 267 -5.18 -12.50 -29.55
N THR A 268 -6.18 -11.84 -30.13
CA THR A 268 -6.77 -12.25 -31.40
C THR A 268 -5.82 -11.97 -32.58
N PRO A 269 -6.00 -12.63 -33.75
CA PRO A 269 -5.19 -12.36 -34.94
C PRO A 269 -5.21 -10.90 -35.40
N ASN A 270 -6.35 -10.21 -35.28
CA ASN A 270 -6.47 -8.79 -35.63
C ASN A 270 -5.66 -7.91 -34.69
N VAL A 271 -5.73 -8.17 -33.38
CA VAL A 271 -4.93 -7.47 -32.37
C VAL A 271 -3.43 -7.71 -32.58
N LEU A 272 -3.04 -8.94 -32.89
CA LEU A 272 -1.65 -9.28 -33.24
C LEU A 272 -1.15 -8.42 -34.41
N GLU A 273 -1.93 -8.28 -35.48
CA GLU A 273 -1.54 -7.49 -36.64
C GLU A 273 -1.47 -5.99 -36.34
N ASN A 274 -2.43 -5.44 -35.58
CA ASN A 274 -2.38 -4.06 -35.13
C ASN A 274 -1.11 -3.75 -34.32
N ILE A 275 -0.75 -4.65 -33.39
CA ILE A 275 0.49 -4.51 -32.61
C ILE A 275 1.71 -4.58 -33.52
N LYS A 276 1.73 -5.47 -34.51
CA LYS A 276 2.83 -5.57 -35.48
C LYS A 276 2.99 -4.29 -36.28
N ILE A 277 1.91 -3.74 -36.84
CA ILE A 277 1.92 -2.47 -37.59
C ILE A 277 2.56 -1.36 -36.74
N LEU A 278 2.11 -1.21 -35.49
CA LEU A 278 2.67 -0.20 -34.58
C LEU A 278 4.14 -0.43 -34.25
N LEU A 279 4.55 -1.67 -34.03
CA LEU A 279 5.95 -1.99 -33.78
C LEU A 279 6.82 -1.77 -35.04
N GLU A 280 6.31 -2.02 -36.24
CA GLU A 280 7.01 -1.85 -37.51
C GLU A 280 7.25 -0.39 -37.89
N THR A 281 6.48 0.55 -37.31
CA THR A 281 6.78 1.99 -37.41
C THR A 281 8.17 2.34 -36.88
N LYS A 282 8.74 1.49 -36.02
CA LYS A 282 10.09 1.63 -35.49
C LYS A 282 11.10 0.87 -36.37
N PRO A 283 12.08 1.56 -36.99
CA PRO A 283 13.02 0.93 -37.93
C PRO A 283 13.74 -0.30 -37.36
N GLU A 284 14.05 -0.31 -36.07
CA GLU A 284 14.75 -1.40 -35.38
C GLU A 284 13.94 -2.69 -35.23
N ASN A 285 12.64 -2.66 -35.56
CA ASN A 285 11.72 -3.77 -35.41
C ASN A 285 11.33 -4.41 -36.75
N LYS A 286 11.42 -3.65 -37.85
CA LYS A 286 10.77 -3.95 -39.13
C LYS A 286 11.03 -5.38 -39.65
N SER A 287 12.29 -5.83 -39.66
CA SER A 287 12.63 -7.18 -40.19
C SER A 287 12.24 -8.34 -39.27
N LYS A 288 12.20 -8.11 -37.95
CA LYS A 288 11.93 -9.16 -36.95
C LYS A 288 10.45 -9.28 -36.60
N VAL A 289 9.69 -8.19 -36.69
CA VAL A 289 8.26 -8.17 -36.36
C VAL A 289 7.42 -8.75 -37.49
N ALA A 290 7.78 -8.48 -38.74
CA ALA A 290 7.08 -9.01 -39.91
C ALA A 290 7.04 -10.55 -39.94
N SER A 291 8.05 -11.23 -39.38
CA SER A 291 8.15 -12.69 -39.34
C SER A 291 7.43 -13.35 -38.16
N LEU A 292 6.81 -12.56 -37.26
CA LEU A 292 6.07 -13.10 -36.11
C LEU A 292 4.66 -13.52 -36.58
N GLY A 293 4.40 -14.83 -36.56
CA GLY A 293 3.16 -15.42 -37.07
C GLY A 293 2.11 -15.73 -36.01
N ASN A 294 2.42 -15.61 -34.72
CA ASN A 294 1.45 -15.90 -33.65
C ASN A 294 1.70 -15.09 -32.36
N PRO A 295 0.71 -14.99 -31.46
CA PRO A 295 0.81 -14.24 -30.21
C PRO A 295 1.99 -14.67 -29.32
N GLN A 296 2.29 -15.97 -29.26
CA GLN A 296 3.38 -16.47 -28.42
C GLN A 296 4.75 -15.96 -28.90
N GLN A 297 4.96 -15.93 -30.22
CA GLN A 297 6.16 -15.34 -30.83
C GLN A 297 6.25 -13.84 -30.55
N LEU A 298 5.13 -13.11 -30.65
CA LEU A 298 5.09 -11.68 -30.34
C LEU A 298 5.39 -11.39 -28.86
N ILE A 299 4.72 -12.07 -27.93
CA ILE A 299 4.96 -11.88 -26.49
C ILE A 299 6.41 -12.23 -26.12
N LYS A 300 6.98 -13.30 -26.70
CA LYS A 300 8.40 -13.65 -26.51
C LYS A 300 9.34 -12.59 -27.07
N TYR A 301 8.99 -11.99 -28.21
CA TYR A 301 9.72 -10.88 -28.78
C TYR A 301 9.66 -9.64 -27.87
N LEU A 302 8.47 -9.28 -27.39
CA LEU A 302 8.26 -8.15 -26.48
C LEU A 302 9.00 -8.34 -25.15
N ASP A 303 9.00 -9.55 -24.59
CA ASP A 303 9.77 -9.86 -23.38
C ASP A 303 11.28 -9.71 -23.60
N ARG A 304 11.81 -10.25 -24.71
CA ARG A 304 13.25 -10.18 -24.99
C ARG A 304 13.71 -8.77 -25.34
N LYS A 305 12.94 -8.06 -26.16
CA LYS A 305 13.32 -6.75 -26.72
C LYS A 305 13.00 -5.59 -25.77
N TYR A 306 11.86 -5.65 -25.11
CA TYR A 306 11.34 -4.55 -24.28
C TYR A 306 11.25 -4.88 -22.80
N HIS A 307 11.71 -6.08 -22.40
CA HIS A 307 11.65 -6.55 -21.02
C HIS A 307 10.23 -6.47 -20.45
N ALA A 308 9.25 -7.06 -21.16
CA ALA A 308 7.84 -7.13 -20.76
C ALA A 308 7.64 -7.45 -19.27
N CYS A 309 8.43 -8.39 -18.71
CA CYS A 309 8.43 -8.72 -17.29
C CYS A 309 8.68 -7.54 -16.35
N LYS A 310 9.42 -6.53 -16.78
CA LYS A 310 9.80 -5.34 -16.03
C LYS A 310 9.12 -4.08 -16.55
N ASN A 311 8.53 -4.13 -17.74
CA ASN A 311 7.99 -2.99 -18.46
C ASN A 311 6.51 -3.18 -18.84
N VAL A 312 5.70 -3.49 -17.82
CA VAL A 312 4.25 -3.68 -17.99
C VAL A 312 3.59 -2.39 -18.49
N TYR A 313 4.14 -1.22 -18.15
CA TYR A 313 3.62 0.07 -18.60
C TYR A 313 3.79 0.29 -20.11
N PHE A 314 4.93 -0.10 -20.69
CA PHE A 314 5.10 -0.10 -22.14
C PHE A 314 4.06 -1.00 -22.81
N LEU A 315 3.81 -2.19 -22.25
CA LEU A 315 2.77 -3.08 -22.78
C LEU A 315 1.39 -2.44 -22.72
N GLN A 316 1.05 -1.77 -21.62
CA GLN A 316 -0.20 -1.02 -21.49
C GLN A 316 -0.37 0.03 -22.60
N GLY A 317 0.66 0.86 -22.82
CA GLY A 317 0.64 1.89 -23.87
C GLY A 317 0.55 1.28 -25.28
N LEU A 318 1.32 0.22 -25.53
CA LEU A 318 1.30 -0.51 -26.80
C LEU A 318 -0.09 -1.09 -27.07
N PHE A 319 -0.70 -1.76 -26.09
CA PHE A 319 -2.00 -2.41 -26.26
C PHE A 319 -3.14 -1.40 -26.37
N LEU A 320 -3.08 -0.27 -25.67
CA LEU A 320 -4.04 0.83 -25.89
C LEU A 320 -3.93 1.39 -27.31
N ALA A 321 -2.70 1.68 -27.76
CA ALA A 321 -2.48 2.18 -29.12
C ALA A 321 -2.91 1.17 -30.20
N SER A 322 -2.89 -0.12 -29.88
CA SER A 322 -3.30 -1.22 -30.78
C SER A 322 -4.81 -1.51 -30.73
N GLU A 323 -5.59 -0.69 -30.02
CA GLU A 323 -7.03 -0.89 -29.79
C GLU A 323 -7.35 -2.24 -29.10
N ALA A 324 -6.50 -2.65 -28.15
CA ALA A 324 -6.59 -3.92 -27.42
C ALA A 324 -6.86 -3.73 -25.91
N PRO A 325 -8.07 -3.28 -25.53
CA PRO A 325 -8.39 -2.97 -24.12
C PRO A 325 -8.32 -4.18 -23.19
N GLU A 326 -8.61 -5.39 -23.67
CA GLU A 326 -8.50 -6.62 -22.87
C GLU A 326 -7.05 -6.92 -22.47
N LEU A 327 -6.09 -6.77 -23.40
CA LEU A 327 -4.67 -6.95 -23.10
C LEU A 327 -4.14 -5.88 -22.14
N TYR A 328 -4.66 -4.65 -22.26
CA TYR A 328 -4.39 -3.57 -21.31
C TYR A 328 -4.87 -3.93 -19.90
N GLU A 329 -6.10 -4.44 -19.74
CA GLU A 329 -6.64 -4.85 -18.44
C GLU A 329 -5.84 -6.01 -17.82
N ILE A 330 -5.38 -6.98 -18.62
CA ILE A 330 -4.50 -8.06 -18.15
C ILE A 330 -3.19 -7.47 -17.59
N CYS A 331 -2.60 -6.49 -18.30
CA CYS A 331 -1.41 -5.78 -17.83
C CYS A 331 -1.68 -4.98 -16.55
N LEU A 332 -2.82 -4.28 -16.46
CA LEU A 332 -3.22 -3.53 -15.28
C LEU A 332 -3.39 -4.45 -14.06
N ASN A 333 -4.06 -5.59 -14.22
CA ASN A 333 -4.26 -6.55 -13.14
C ASN A 333 -2.94 -7.21 -12.72
N TYR A 334 -2.08 -7.60 -13.67
CA TYR A 334 -0.75 -8.10 -13.35
C TYR A 334 0.08 -7.05 -12.57
N ALA A 335 0.06 -5.78 -13.00
CA ALA A 335 0.75 -4.70 -12.31
C ALA A 335 0.27 -4.53 -10.86
N LYS A 336 -1.04 -4.62 -10.60
CA LYS A 336 -1.62 -4.56 -9.24
C LYS A 336 -1.11 -5.67 -8.32
N THR A 337 -0.80 -6.86 -8.84
CA THR A 337 -0.34 -8.00 -8.02
C THR A 337 1.11 -7.89 -7.56
N ARG A 338 1.92 -7.04 -8.20
CA ARG A 338 3.30 -6.79 -7.80
C ARG A 338 3.30 -5.81 -6.64
N ALA A 339 3.23 -6.33 -5.41
CA ALA A 339 3.20 -5.57 -4.15
C ALA A 339 4.37 -4.57 -4.00
N THR A 340 5.51 -4.87 -4.64
CA THR A 340 6.49 -3.86 -5.04
C THR A 340 5.97 -3.19 -6.29
N LYS A 341 5.26 -2.05 -6.14
CA LYS A 341 4.95 -1.11 -7.23
C LYS A 341 6.11 -1.14 -8.21
N CYS A 342 5.86 -1.35 -9.50
CA CYS A 342 6.88 -1.30 -10.56
C CYS A 342 7.60 0.06 -10.53
N ILE A 343 8.56 0.18 -9.63
CA ILE A 343 9.56 1.22 -9.48
C ILE A 343 10.86 0.46 -9.72
N PHE A 344 11.76 1.07 -10.48
CA PHE A 344 13.01 0.52 -11.04
C PHE A 344 12.91 0.02 -12.47
N PHE A 345 12.99 1.02 -13.34
CA PHE A 345 13.80 0.89 -14.54
C PHE A 345 15.27 1.10 -14.17
N GLU A 346 16.11 0.17 -14.62
CA GLU A 346 17.39 0.47 -15.25
C GLU A 346 17.25 -0.23 -16.61
N ILE A 347 16.50 0.40 -17.52
CA ILE A 347 16.46 -0.07 -18.91
C ILE A 347 17.78 0.37 -19.52
N GLN A 348 18.53 -0.55 -20.11
CA GLN A 348 19.37 -0.20 -21.25
C GLN A 348 18.42 0.18 -22.41
N ILE A 349 17.82 1.37 -22.37
CA ILE A 349 17.17 1.90 -23.58
C ILE A 349 18.33 2.08 -24.56
N LEU A 350 18.17 1.55 -25.77
CA LEU A 350 19.16 1.68 -26.83
C LEU A 350 19.58 3.15 -26.89
N GLU A 351 20.86 3.44 -26.62
CA GLU A 351 21.44 4.80 -26.63
C GLU A 351 21.34 5.47 -28.02
N THR A 352 20.70 4.82 -28.99
CA THR A 352 20.59 5.23 -30.39
C THR A 352 19.64 6.39 -30.59
N ASP A 353 18.56 6.52 -29.82
CA ASP A 353 17.53 7.57 -30.01
C ASP A 353 17.21 8.39 -28.75
N HIS A 354 17.63 7.92 -27.57
CA HIS A 354 17.48 8.63 -26.30
C HIS A 354 18.84 9.00 -25.69
N THR A 355 18.82 9.98 -24.80
CA THR A 355 19.95 10.39 -24.00
C THR A 355 19.57 10.40 -22.53
N LYS A 356 20.45 9.82 -21.71
CA LYS A 356 20.32 9.79 -20.27
C LYS A 356 20.52 11.17 -19.68
N VAL A 357 19.53 11.62 -18.91
CA VAL A 357 19.56 12.86 -18.14
C VAL A 357 19.28 12.55 -16.68
N GLN A 358 20.16 12.96 -15.77
CA GLN A 358 20.05 12.70 -14.34
C GLN A 358 19.77 13.99 -13.58
N TYR A 359 18.70 13.98 -12.79
CA TYR A 359 18.28 15.06 -11.91
C TYR A 359 18.56 14.65 -10.47
N PHE A 360 19.35 15.46 -9.78
CA PHE A 360 19.70 15.25 -8.38
C PHE A 360 18.81 16.15 -7.53
N VAL A 361 17.92 15.52 -6.79
CA VAL A 361 16.88 16.14 -5.96
C VAL A 361 17.31 16.04 -4.50
N ASN A 362 17.39 17.20 -3.83
CA ASN A 362 17.72 17.23 -2.41
C ASN A 362 16.50 16.89 -1.57
N VAL A 363 16.47 15.67 -1.05
CA VAL A 363 15.45 15.19 -0.12
C VAL A 363 16.14 14.64 1.12
N PRO A 364 16.18 15.39 2.23
CA PRO A 364 16.88 14.97 3.46
C PRO A 364 16.37 13.65 4.03
N ASN A 365 15.10 13.34 3.76
CA ASN A 365 14.49 12.06 4.08
C ASN A 365 13.86 11.50 2.81
N VAL A 366 14.57 10.55 2.17
CA VAL A 366 14.17 9.91 0.91
C VAL A 366 12.75 9.34 0.96
N SER A 367 12.27 8.90 2.13
CA SER A 367 10.88 8.41 2.29
C SER A 367 9.80 9.47 2.07
N LEU A 368 10.16 10.75 2.06
CA LEU A 368 9.26 11.87 1.77
C LEU A 368 9.18 12.20 0.28
N TYR A 369 10.05 11.63 -0.57
CA TYR A 369 9.94 11.81 -2.02
C TYR A 369 8.86 10.87 -2.55
N SER A 370 7.69 11.44 -2.81
CA SER A 370 6.51 10.71 -3.24
C SER A 370 6.51 10.49 -4.76
N GLU A 371 5.66 9.57 -5.19
CA GLU A 371 5.34 9.37 -6.61
C GLU A 371 4.76 10.65 -7.24
N SER A 372 4.01 11.44 -6.46
CA SER A 372 3.51 12.74 -6.90
C SER A 372 4.63 13.74 -7.19
N ASP A 373 5.70 13.74 -6.39
CA ASP A 373 6.86 14.62 -6.61
C ASP A 373 7.62 14.24 -7.90
N LEU A 374 7.68 12.93 -8.19
CA LEU A 374 8.27 12.42 -9.42
C LEU A 374 7.45 12.81 -10.66
N GLU A 375 6.13 12.63 -10.60
CA GLU A 375 5.24 13.02 -11.70
C GLU A 375 5.19 14.54 -11.90
N GLU A 376 5.24 15.33 -10.82
CA GLU A 376 5.31 16.80 -10.93
C GLU A 376 6.64 17.24 -11.56
N LEU A 377 7.76 16.61 -11.19
CA LEU A 377 9.06 16.85 -11.82
C LEU A 377 9.02 16.49 -13.30
N ARG A 378 8.48 15.31 -13.66
CA ARG A 378 8.33 14.89 -15.06
C ARG A 378 7.45 15.86 -15.84
N SER A 379 6.28 16.20 -15.32
CA SER A 379 5.35 17.16 -15.93
C SER A 379 6.01 18.53 -16.15
N THR A 380 6.86 18.95 -15.22
CA THR A 380 7.62 20.20 -15.36
C THR A 380 8.59 20.13 -16.54
N ILE A 381 9.30 19.02 -16.72
CA ILE A 381 10.23 18.83 -17.84
C ILE A 381 9.46 18.76 -19.17
N VAL A 382 8.34 18.02 -19.20
CA VAL A 382 7.44 17.96 -20.37
C VAL A 382 6.97 19.35 -20.78
N THR A 383 6.54 20.16 -19.80
CA THR A 383 6.08 21.53 -20.03
C THR A 383 7.21 22.43 -20.54
N LEU A 384 8.42 22.27 -20.01
CA LEU A 384 9.58 23.06 -20.42
C LEU A 384 10.04 22.75 -21.84
N LEU A 385 9.97 21.48 -22.23
CA LEU A 385 10.37 21.05 -23.56
C LEU A 385 9.23 21.10 -24.59
N SER A 386 7.99 21.34 -24.15
CA SER A 386 6.79 21.28 -24.99
C SER A 386 6.66 19.93 -25.72
N THR A 387 6.83 18.84 -24.99
CA THR A 387 6.95 17.48 -25.56
C THR A 387 5.72 16.60 -25.30
N ASN A 388 5.66 15.47 -26.00
CA ASN A 388 4.68 14.43 -25.72
C ASN A 388 5.10 13.56 -24.52
N TYR A 389 4.16 12.76 -24.02
CA TYR A 389 4.37 11.94 -22.84
C TYR A 389 5.43 10.83 -23.04
N ASP A 390 5.62 10.37 -24.28
CA ASP A 390 6.57 9.31 -24.65
C ASP A 390 7.99 9.82 -24.92
N ASP A 391 8.17 11.14 -25.04
CA ASP A 391 9.49 11.75 -25.28
C ASP A 391 10.42 11.74 -24.06
N ILE A 392 9.83 11.59 -22.87
CA ILE A 392 10.52 11.60 -21.58
C ILE A 392 10.06 10.40 -20.76
N ILE A 393 10.99 9.46 -20.58
CA ILE A 393 10.74 8.21 -19.86
C ILE A 393 11.54 8.23 -18.55
N VAL A 394 10.88 8.03 -17.41
CA VAL A 394 11.59 7.82 -16.14
C VAL A 394 12.31 6.48 -16.20
N SER A 395 13.64 6.51 -16.13
CA SER A 395 14.50 5.34 -16.27
C SER A 395 15.22 4.94 -14.99
N GLY A 396 14.91 5.56 -13.84
CA GLY A 396 15.39 5.12 -12.52
C GLY A 396 15.29 6.18 -11.43
N VAL A 397 15.08 5.75 -10.18
CA VAL A 397 15.20 6.59 -8.98
C VAL A 397 16.16 5.89 -8.01
N ARG A 398 17.27 6.53 -7.63
CA ARG A 398 18.27 5.93 -6.70
C ARG A 398 18.18 6.59 -5.31
N ASN A 399 18.35 5.78 -4.25
CA ASN A 399 18.28 6.22 -2.85
C ASN A 399 19.62 6.81 -2.37
N GLY A 400 19.53 7.82 -1.49
CA GLY A 400 20.66 8.62 -0.98
C GLY A 400 20.34 10.10 -1.14
N CYS A 401 20.95 10.75 -2.13
CA CYS A 401 20.30 11.85 -2.84
C CYS A 401 19.27 11.24 -3.79
N VAL A 402 18.05 11.75 -3.85
CA VAL A 402 17.08 11.23 -4.83
C VAL A 402 17.62 11.57 -6.22
N ILE A 403 18.08 10.56 -6.95
CA ILE A 403 18.56 10.74 -8.33
C ILE A 403 17.50 10.20 -9.26
N VAL A 404 16.78 11.11 -9.92
CA VAL A 404 15.81 10.75 -10.96
C VAL A 404 16.52 10.73 -12.30
N THR A 405 16.54 9.60 -12.96
CA THR A 405 17.09 9.46 -14.31
C THR A 405 15.92 9.46 -15.29
N PHE A 406 15.98 10.34 -16.27
CA PHE A 406 15.09 10.35 -17.42
C PHE A 406 15.87 9.95 -18.67
N MET A 407 15.21 9.22 -19.56
CA MET A 407 15.65 9.03 -20.93
C MET A 407 14.84 9.98 -21.79
N ILE A 408 15.54 10.95 -22.39
CA ILE A 408 14.94 12.02 -23.18
C ILE A 408 15.38 11.83 -24.64
N ARG A 409 14.46 11.94 -25.60
CA ARG A 409 14.80 11.78 -27.02
C ARG A 409 15.92 12.73 -27.44
N LYS A 410 16.85 12.24 -28.27
CA LYS A 410 18.06 12.98 -28.69
C LYS A 410 17.78 14.35 -29.28
N TYR A 411 16.71 14.49 -30.07
CA TYR A 411 16.36 15.76 -30.71
C TYR A 411 15.98 16.86 -29.70
N LEU A 412 15.59 16.48 -28.46
CA LEU A 412 15.24 17.42 -27.40
C LEU A 412 16.42 17.85 -26.54
N ILE A 413 17.55 17.13 -26.62
CA ILE A 413 18.73 17.42 -25.80
C ILE A 413 19.32 18.80 -26.08
N PRO A 414 19.43 19.28 -27.34
CA PRO A 414 19.86 20.64 -27.60
C PRO A 414 18.96 21.69 -26.95
N HIS A 415 17.63 21.51 -27.00
CA HIS A 415 16.67 22.41 -26.36
C HIS A 415 16.84 22.40 -24.84
N LEU A 416 16.99 21.22 -24.23
CA LEU A 416 17.21 21.09 -22.80
C LEU A 416 18.52 21.76 -22.35
N ARG A 417 19.60 21.64 -23.13
CA ARG A 417 20.87 22.33 -22.86
C ARG A 417 20.71 23.85 -22.95
N ALA A 418 20.10 24.35 -24.03
CA ALA A 418 19.84 25.77 -24.21
C ALA A 418 19.02 26.36 -23.05
N LEU A 419 18.04 25.61 -22.53
CA LEU A 419 17.29 26.00 -21.34
C LEU A 419 18.21 26.19 -20.13
N TYR A 420 19.07 25.21 -19.80
CA TYR A 420 19.96 25.32 -18.64
C TYR A 420 21.10 26.33 -18.80
N GLU A 421 21.52 26.60 -20.04
CA GLU A 421 22.50 27.64 -20.36
C GLU A 421 21.88 29.05 -20.35
N SER A 422 20.58 29.15 -20.60
CA SER A 422 19.86 30.42 -20.54
C SER A 422 19.88 30.97 -19.10
N LYS A 423 20.11 32.27 -18.95
CA LYS A 423 19.97 32.97 -17.65
C LYS A 423 18.50 33.14 -17.24
N GLU A 424 17.57 32.37 -17.81
CA GLU A 424 16.14 32.52 -17.54
C GLU A 424 15.80 32.13 -16.11
N ARG A 425 15.44 33.14 -15.31
CA ARG A 425 15.01 32.97 -13.91
C ARG A 425 13.86 31.97 -13.75
N ASN A 426 12.97 31.87 -14.75
CA ASN A 426 11.78 31.01 -14.68
C ASN A 426 12.16 29.52 -14.59
N LEU A 427 13.16 29.08 -15.37
CA LEU A 427 13.66 27.71 -15.30
C LEU A 427 14.23 27.38 -13.92
N PHE A 428 15.07 28.27 -13.38
CA PHE A 428 15.69 28.08 -12.07
C PHE A 428 14.65 28.04 -10.94
N GLN A 429 13.59 28.84 -11.04
CA GLN A 429 12.49 28.85 -10.09
C GLN A 429 11.70 27.52 -10.13
N LYS A 430 11.34 27.04 -11.32
CA LYS A 430 10.65 25.76 -11.50
C LYS A 430 11.48 24.57 -11.01
N MET A 431 12.78 24.53 -11.33
CA MET A 431 13.68 23.47 -10.85
C MET A 431 13.92 23.53 -9.34
N SER A 432 14.00 24.74 -8.78
CA SER A 432 14.14 24.93 -7.33
C SER A 432 12.90 24.46 -6.55
N LYS A 433 11.69 24.57 -7.13
CA LYS A 433 10.45 24.03 -6.53
C LYS A 433 10.58 22.53 -6.25
N HIS A 434 11.22 21.81 -7.17
CA HIS A 434 11.50 20.38 -7.08
C HIS A 434 12.78 20.05 -6.28
N LYS A 435 13.41 21.04 -5.64
CA LYS A 435 14.67 20.86 -4.89
C LYS A 435 15.79 20.24 -5.74
N VAL A 436 15.74 20.41 -7.06
CA VAL A 436 16.81 19.96 -7.97
C VAL A 436 18.01 20.87 -7.77
N PHE A 437 19.16 20.30 -7.45
CA PHE A 437 20.40 21.06 -7.25
C PHE A 437 21.49 20.72 -8.28
N LYS A 438 21.33 19.64 -9.02
CA LYS A 438 22.26 19.25 -10.09
C LYS A 438 21.53 18.52 -11.20
N VAL A 439 21.87 18.81 -12.45
CA VAL A 439 21.39 18.07 -13.64
C VAL A 439 22.58 17.66 -14.49
N MET A 440 22.60 16.40 -14.92
CA MET A 440 23.65 15.83 -15.77
C MET A 440 23.09 15.28 -17.07
N ILE A 441 23.72 15.55 -18.20
CA ILE A 441 23.40 14.97 -19.52
C ILE A 441 24.65 14.20 -19.98
N ARG A 442 24.55 12.86 -20.14
CA ARG A 442 25.72 12.01 -20.49
C ARG A 442 26.96 12.31 -19.65
N GLU A 443 26.80 12.38 -18.33
CA GLU A 443 27.87 12.65 -17.36
C GLU A 443 28.41 14.08 -17.32
N GLU A 444 27.95 14.96 -18.21
CA GLU A 444 28.27 16.37 -18.19
C GLU A 444 27.31 17.13 -17.30
N ILE A 445 27.83 17.99 -16.41
CA ILE A 445 27.00 18.81 -15.52
C ILE A 445 26.53 20.04 -16.30
N VAL A 446 25.25 20.06 -16.68
CA VAL A 446 24.64 21.21 -17.37
C VAL A 446 24.02 22.21 -16.40
N TYR A 447 23.73 21.77 -15.18
CA TYR A 447 23.23 22.63 -14.12
C TYR A 447 23.79 22.22 -12.77
N LYS A 448 24.26 23.21 -12.01
CA LYS A 448 24.67 23.07 -10.62
C LYS A 448 24.23 24.31 -9.86
N LYS A 449 23.40 24.12 -8.85
CA LYS A 449 23.08 25.19 -7.90
C LYS A 449 24.20 25.22 -6.85
N ASP A 450 24.77 26.40 -6.61
CA ASP A 450 25.75 26.58 -5.54
C ASP A 450 25.09 26.33 -4.20
N TRP A 451 25.25 25.09 -3.73
CA TRP A 451 24.78 24.65 -2.44
C TRP A 451 25.82 25.05 -1.41
N GLN A 452 25.83 26.33 -1.02
CA GLN A 452 26.47 26.70 0.23
C GLN A 452 25.62 26.09 1.34
N ILE A 453 26.10 24.98 1.90
CA ILE A 453 25.56 24.45 3.14
C ILE A 453 25.79 25.57 4.16
N THR A 454 24.76 26.33 4.50
CA THR A 454 24.71 27.06 5.76
C THR A 454 24.66 26.01 6.85
N VAL A 455 25.80 25.38 7.11
CA VAL A 455 26.03 24.65 8.35
C VAL A 455 25.97 25.76 9.38
N ASN A 456 24.85 25.87 10.07
CA ASN A 456 24.77 26.63 11.30
C ASN A 456 25.88 26.08 12.20
N LYS A 457 27.04 26.75 12.23
CA LYS A 457 28.09 26.47 13.19
C LYS A 457 27.39 26.53 14.56
N PRO A 458 27.40 25.46 15.36
CA PRO A 458 26.94 25.59 16.73
C PRO A 458 27.78 26.68 17.39
N ASN A 459 27.13 27.66 18.01
CA ASN A 459 27.78 28.65 18.87
C ASN A 459 28.45 27.90 20.03
N VAL A 460 29.67 27.42 19.80
CA VAL A 460 30.57 27.00 20.87
C VAL A 460 31.09 28.30 21.46
N VAL A 461 30.43 28.74 22.53
CA VAL A 461 30.93 29.77 23.42
C VAL A 461 32.27 29.26 23.98
N ALA A 462 33.37 29.77 23.43
CA ALA A 462 34.69 29.54 24.01
C ALA A 462 34.73 30.24 25.38
N LYS A 463 34.82 29.44 26.45
CA LYS A 463 35.21 29.90 27.78
C LYS A 463 36.62 30.51 27.68
N PRO A 464 36.86 31.73 28.18
CA PRO A 464 38.21 32.29 28.16
C PRO A 464 39.11 31.51 29.11
N ALA A 465 40.29 31.15 28.61
CA ALA A 465 41.36 30.50 29.36
C ALA A 465 41.88 31.43 30.46
N GLY A 466 42.10 30.84 31.65
CA GLY A 466 42.56 31.53 32.85
C GLY A 466 43.91 32.21 32.66
N ARG A 467 43.98 33.44 33.18
CA ARG A 467 45.16 34.30 33.28
C ARG A 467 46.16 33.67 34.25
N ARG A 468 47.35 33.34 33.73
CA ARG A 468 48.55 32.98 34.51
C ARG A 468 48.96 34.21 35.33
N LYS A 469 49.03 34.07 36.67
CA LYS A 469 49.65 35.06 37.55
C LYS A 469 51.14 34.73 37.62
N ASP A 470 51.95 35.60 37.04
CA ASP A 470 53.38 35.69 37.35
C ASP A 470 53.52 36.76 38.46
N LEU A 471 53.85 36.30 39.67
CA LEU A 471 54.58 37.03 40.71
C LEU A 471 56.05 36.64 40.48
N GLY A 472 57.07 37.49 40.51
CA GLY A 472 57.25 38.88 40.90
C GLY A 472 58.76 39.04 41.13
N ALA A 473 59.37 40.10 40.61
CA ALA A 473 60.76 40.45 40.92
C ALA A 473 61.03 41.94 40.63
N SER A 474 61.28 42.70 41.70
CA SER A 474 62.09 43.94 41.84
C SER A 474 61.51 44.71 43.04
N ASP A 475 62.10 44.73 44.24
CA ASP A 475 63.38 45.26 44.70
C ASP A 475 63.15 46.50 45.60
N SER A 476 63.86 46.48 46.73
CA SER A 476 64.39 47.58 47.56
C SER A 476 63.48 48.71 48.10
N SER A 477 63.26 48.68 49.42
CA SER A 477 63.77 49.67 50.42
C SER A 477 63.43 49.22 51.85
#